data_AF-A0A956IJL6-F1
#
_entry.id   AF-A0A956IJL6-F1
#
_cell.length_a   1.000
_cell.length_b   1.000
_cell.length_c   1.000
_cell.angle_alpha   90.00
_cell.angle_beta   90.00
_cell.angle_gamma   90.00
#
_symmetry.space_group_name_H-M   'P 1'
#
loop_
_entity.id
_entity.type
_entity.pdbx_description
1 polymer ?
#
loop_
_entity_poly.entity_id
_entity_poly.type
_entity_poly.pdbx_seq_one_letter_code
_entity_poly.pdbx_strand_id
1 'polypeptide(L)'
;MSAPRLIDEDAALARVLPELAAAETLALDCEGNGLFAYRARLCCTQFAWFDGGALQVVVIDPFAVELAPLAPILGPEGPRKVLHDLTFDARMLQDAGLELGHVWDTSVAARFLGEEATGLASLAKAHLGVELDKGLQHHDWSQRPLRERELAYLAGDVRHLLGLAEVLERLVMDHGIVEEVRLEVEYKLGTGLAPPKATRPAHERIKGYRKLSPVERSILKSLCETRDE
;
A
#
# COMPACT_ATOMS: atom_id res chain seq x y z
N MET A 1 3.77 -24.21 -3.65
CA MET A 1 3.83 -22.75 -3.92
C MET A 1 5.27 -22.32 -3.74
N SER A 2 5.80 -21.46 -4.62
CA SER A 2 7.16 -20.92 -4.52
C SER A 2 7.27 -19.98 -3.33
N ALA A 3 8.43 -19.99 -2.66
CA ALA A 3 8.76 -19.00 -1.66
C ALA A 3 8.91 -17.62 -2.33
N PRO A 4 8.57 -16.51 -1.65
CA PRO A 4 8.81 -15.17 -2.18
C PRO A 4 10.31 -14.93 -2.38
N ARG A 5 10.68 -14.26 -3.46
CA ARG A 5 12.08 -13.80 -3.67
C ARG A 5 12.27 -12.48 -2.94
N LEU A 6 13.21 -12.43 -2.00
CA LEU A 6 13.68 -11.17 -1.41
C LEU A 6 14.63 -10.49 -2.41
N ILE A 7 14.44 -9.19 -2.62
CA ILE A 7 15.26 -8.33 -3.45
C ILE A 7 15.92 -7.30 -2.53
N ASP A 8 17.15 -7.60 -2.13
CA ASP A 8 17.97 -6.82 -1.19
C ASP A 8 19.34 -6.44 -1.80
N GLU A 9 19.45 -6.47 -3.13
CA GLU A 9 20.60 -5.98 -3.90
C GLU A 9 20.14 -5.39 -5.24
N ASP A 10 20.80 -4.32 -5.69
CA ASP A 10 20.47 -3.65 -6.97
C ASP A 10 20.57 -4.60 -8.17
N ALA A 11 21.50 -5.56 -8.12
CA ALA A 11 21.66 -6.56 -9.17
C ALA A 11 20.44 -7.51 -9.26
N ALA A 12 19.83 -7.86 -8.13
CA ALA A 12 18.60 -8.64 -8.08
C ALA A 12 17.41 -7.81 -8.56
N LEU A 13 17.36 -6.53 -8.19
CA LEU A 13 16.35 -5.60 -8.70
C LEU A 13 16.44 -5.51 -10.22
N ALA A 14 17.62 -5.26 -10.78
CA ALA A 14 17.83 -5.16 -12.22
C ALA A 14 17.38 -6.42 -13.00
N ARG A 15 17.47 -7.61 -12.38
CA ARG A 15 17.00 -8.87 -12.97
C ARG A 15 15.47 -8.97 -13.00
N VAL A 16 14.77 -8.45 -11.99
CA VAL A 16 13.30 -8.56 -11.89
C VAL A 16 12.56 -7.44 -12.63
N LEU A 17 13.18 -6.27 -12.86
CA LEU A 17 12.52 -5.15 -13.56
C LEU A 17 11.91 -5.54 -14.92
N PRO A 18 12.60 -6.31 -15.80
CA PRO A 18 12.00 -6.74 -17.07
C PRO A 18 10.82 -7.68 -16.87
N GLU A 19 10.84 -8.54 -15.84
CA GLU A 19 9.72 -9.43 -15.50
C GLU A 19 8.49 -8.60 -15.09
N LEU A 20 8.68 -7.60 -14.22
CA LEU A 20 7.62 -6.69 -13.78
C LEU A 20 7.07 -5.86 -14.95
N ALA A 21 7.94 -5.31 -15.79
CA ALA A 21 7.55 -4.48 -16.93
C ALA A 21 6.80 -5.25 -18.02
N ALA A 22 7.06 -6.56 -18.16
CA ALA A 22 6.39 -7.42 -19.13
C ALA A 22 5.01 -7.91 -18.65
N ALA A 23 4.73 -7.84 -17.34
CA ALA A 23 3.44 -8.23 -16.80
C ALA A 23 2.35 -7.25 -17.25
N GLU A 24 1.18 -7.76 -17.61
CA GLU A 24 0.02 -6.92 -17.93
C GLU A 24 -0.57 -6.29 -16.66
N THR A 25 -0.65 -7.09 -15.59
CA THR A 25 -1.17 -6.67 -14.29
C THR A 25 -0.27 -7.19 -13.17
N LEU A 26 -0.01 -6.32 -12.19
CA LEU A 26 0.76 -6.57 -10.99
C LEU A 26 -0.15 -6.40 -9.77
N ALA A 27 -0.07 -7.28 -8.79
CA ALA A 27 -0.51 -6.97 -7.43
C ALA A 27 0.61 -6.19 -6.73
N LEU A 28 0.25 -5.18 -5.94
CA LEU A 28 1.16 -4.30 -5.23
C LEU A 28 0.63 -4.07 -3.81
N ASP A 29 1.55 -4.12 -2.84
CA ASP A 29 1.32 -3.70 -1.46
C ASP A 29 2.60 -3.04 -0.91
N CYS A 30 2.45 -2.17 0.09
CA CYS A 30 3.56 -1.47 0.75
C CYS A 30 3.42 -1.51 2.27
N GLU A 31 4.56 -1.69 2.92
CA GLU A 31 4.65 -1.67 4.38
C GLU A 31 5.50 -0.52 4.89
N GLY A 32 5.14 0.03 6.06
CA GLY A 32 5.85 1.12 6.70
C GLY A 32 5.93 0.97 8.22
N ASN A 33 6.72 1.83 8.87
CA ASN A 33 6.97 1.77 10.32
C ASN A 33 6.29 2.89 11.11
N GLY A 34 5.15 3.42 10.64
CA GLY A 34 4.49 4.60 11.22
C GLY A 34 4.02 4.45 12.67
N LEU A 35 3.92 3.22 13.20
CA LEU A 35 3.63 2.95 14.61
C LEU A 35 4.88 3.07 15.52
N PHE A 36 6.07 3.06 14.93
CA PHE A 36 7.36 3.01 15.63
C PHE A 36 8.24 4.22 15.34
N ALA A 37 7.93 5.00 14.31
CA ALA A 37 8.66 6.19 13.91
C ALA A 37 7.74 7.41 13.76
N TYR A 38 8.22 8.58 14.20
CA TYR A 38 7.50 9.85 14.05
C TYR A 38 7.24 10.22 12.59
N ARG A 39 8.23 9.95 11.71
CA ARG A 39 8.07 9.99 10.26
C ARG A 39 8.16 8.56 9.73
N ALA A 40 7.03 8.04 9.27
CA ALA A 40 6.97 6.74 8.61
C ALA A 40 7.89 6.72 7.39
N ARG A 41 8.47 5.57 7.10
CA ARG A 41 9.29 5.31 5.90
C ARG A 41 8.81 4.05 5.21
N LEU A 42 8.97 4.00 3.89
CA LEU A 42 8.67 2.81 3.11
C LEU A 42 9.68 1.73 3.51
N CYS A 43 9.17 0.63 4.05
CA CYS A 43 9.96 -0.43 4.67
C CYS A 43 10.01 -1.70 3.82
N CYS A 44 8.95 -2.01 3.07
CA CYS A 44 8.91 -3.10 2.10
C CYS A 44 7.92 -2.75 0.99
N THR A 45 8.15 -3.29 -0.21
CA THR A 45 7.18 -3.25 -1.30
C THR A 45 7.06 -4.65 -1.89
N GLN A 46 5.84 -5.15 -2.04
CA GLN A 46 5.60 -6.50 -2.56
C GLN A 46 4.98 -6.42 -3.95
N PHE A 47 5.43 -7.29 -4.85
CA PHE A 47 4.81 -7.45 -6.15
C PHE A 47 4.45 -8.92 -6.39
N ALA A 48 3.29 -9.16 -6.99
CA ALA A 48 2.95 -10.48 -7.51
C ALA A 48 2.36 -10.39 -8.92
N TRP A 49 2.70 -11.37 -9.76
CA TRP A 49 2.21 -11.47 -11.14
C TRP A 49 2.25 -12.92 -11.62
N PHE A 50 1.58 -13.19 -12.73
CA PHE A 50 1.65 -14.49 -13.38
C PHE A 50 2.66 -14.46 -14.53
N ASP A 51 3.56 -15.44 -14.56
CA ASP A 51 4.45 -15.71 -15.68
C ASP A 51 4.29 -17.18 -16.08
N GLY A 52 3.89 -17.43 -17.34
CA GLY A 52 3.61 -18.78 -17.84
C GLY A 52 2.57 -19.56 -17.02
N GLY A 53 1.63 -18.87 -16.37
CA GLY A 53 0.61 -19.46 -15.47
C GLY A 53 1.10 -19.76 -14.05
N ALA A 54 2.39 -19.52 -13.75
CA ALA A 54 2.93 -19.62 -12.40
C ALA A 54 2.92 -18.25 -11.70
N LEU A 55 2.44 -18.22 -10.47
CA LEU A 55 2.48 -17.01 -9.65
C LEU A 55 3.92 -16.74 -9.18
N GLN A 56 4.43 -15.57 -9.52
CA GLN A 56 5.67 -15.01 -9.01
C GLN A 56 5.34 -14.03 -7.89
N VAL A 57 6.17 -14.03 -6.83
CA VAL A 57 6.07 -13.04 -5.75
C VAL A 57 7.46 -12.57 -5.39
N VAL A 58 7.64 -11.26 -5.30
CA VAL A 58 8.88 -10.64 -4.82
C VAL A 58 8.59 -9.64 -3.72
N VAL A 59 9.52 -9.55 -2.78
CA VAL A 59 9.54 -8.54 -1.71
C VAL A 59 10.79 -7.72 -1.93
N ILE A 60 10.63 -6.42 -2.17
CA ILE A 60 11.73 -5.47 -2.35
C ILE A 60 12.01 -4.81 -1.01
N ASP A 61 13.29 -4.77 -0.62
CA ASP A 61 13.80 -4.06 0.56
C ASP A 61 14.32 -2.66 0.16
N PRO A 62 13.57 -1.58 0.41
CA PRO A 62 13.96 -0.20 0.14
C PRO A 62 15.23 0.28 0.84
N PHE A 63 15.68 -0.43 1.88
CA PHE A 63 16.89 -0.06 2.61
C PHE A 63 18.16 -0.62 1.97
N ALA A 64 18.02 -1.58 1.06
CA ALA A 64 19.13 -2.30 0.46
C ALA A 64 19.28 -2.04 -1.05
N VAL A 65 18.29 -1.40 -1.69
CA VAL A 65 18.29 -1.12 -3.13
C VAL A 65 17.85 0.30 -3.45
N GLU A 66 18.31 0.81 -4.58
CA GLU A 66 17.83 2.08 -5.15
C GLU A 66 16.48 1.89 -5.83
N LEU A 67 15.47 2.66 -5.42
CA LEU A 67 14.10 2.48 -5.89
C LEU A 67 13.77 3.18 -7.22
N ALA A 68 14.58 4.16 -7.65
CA ALA A 68 14.33 4.93 -8.87
C ALA A 68 14.03 4.08 -10.13
N PRO A 69 14.66 2.90 -10.35
CA PRO A 69 14.34 2.02 -11.47
C PRO A 69 12.91 1.46 -11.48
N LEU A 70 12.17 1.51 -10.37
CA LEU A 70 10.77 1.10 -10.31
C LEU A 70 9.80 2.14 -10.87
N ALA A 71 10.23 3.39 -11.06
CA ALA A 71 9.35 4.47 -11.51
C ALA A 71 8.59 4.17 -12.82
N PRO A 72 9.21 3.58 -13.87
CA PRO A 72 8.49 3.22 -15.09
C PRO A 72 7.43 2.12 -14.90
N ILE A 73 7.57 1.27 -13.87
CA ILE A 73 6.63 0.19 -13.57
C ILE A 73 5.46 0.73 -12.75
N LEU A 74 5.76 1.58 -11.76
CA LEU A 74 4.76 2.14 -10.84
C LEU A 74 3.93 3.26 -11.46
N GLY A 75 4.53 4.04 -12.37
CA GLY A 75 3.89 5.20 -12.98
C GLY A 75 2.67 4.88 -13.87
N PRO A 76 2.00 5.92 -14.38
CA PRO A 76 0.77 5.78 -15.18
C PRO A 76 0.96 5.03 -16.50
N GLU A 77 2.16 5.05 -17.07
CA GLU A 77 2.49 4.34 -18.32
C GLU A 77 2.97 2.90 -18.09
N GLY A 78 3.10 2.47 -16.83
CA GLY A 78 3.51 1.11 -16.47
C GLY A 78 2.36 0.11 -16.55
N PRO A 79 2.62 -1.17 -16.20
CA PRO A 79 1.60 -2.20 -16.02
C PRO A 79 0.44 -1.74 -15.14
N ARG A 80 -0.70 -2.41 -15.18
CA ARG A 80 -1.79 -2.14 -14.24
C ARG A 80 -1.39 -2.61 -12.84
N LYS A 81 -1.62 -1.81 -11.80
CA LYS A 81 -1.40 -2.21 -10.39
C LYS A 81 -2.72 -2.46 -9.69
N VAL A 82 -2.90 -3.65 -9.14
CA VAL A 82 -4.00 -4.01 -8.24
C VAL A 82 -3.52 -3.83 -6.80
N LEU A 83 -4.24 -3.03 -6.03
CA LEU A 83 -3.98 -2.80 -4.60
C LEU A 83 -5.22 -3.11 -3.76
N HIS A 84 -5.05 -3.09 -2.44
CA HIS A 84 -6.14 -3.11 -1.48
C HIS A 84 -6.06 -1.90 -0.54
N ASP A 85 -6.91 -0.91 -0.75
CA ASP A 85 -6.94 0.37 -0.02
C ASP A 85 -5.69 1.25 -0.26
N LEU A 86 -5.49 1.60 -1.54
CA LEU A 86 -4.26 2.15 -2.12
C LEU A 86 -3.73 3.46 -1.48
N THR A 87 -4.55 4.18 -0.71
CA THR A 87 -4.25 5.56 -0.30
C THR A 87 -2.96 5.65 0.52
N PHE A 88 -2.72 4.65 1.37
CA PHE A 88 -1.49 4.58 2.16
C PHE A 88 -0.29 4.27 1.25
N ASP A 89 -0.40 3.28 0.38
CA ASP A 89 0.66 2.87 -0.55
C ASP A 89 1.10 4.03 -1.46
N ALA A 90 0.12 4.70 -2.08
CA ALA A 90 0.35 5.86 -2.93
C ALA A 90 1.13 6.95 -2.17
N ARG A 91 0.78 7.19 -0.90
CA ARG A 91 1.47 8.17 -0.07
C ARG A 91 2.89 7.74 0.28
N MET A 92 3.08 6.48 0.67
CA MET A 92 4.40 5.94 1.04
C MET A 92 5.36 5.93 -0.15
N LEU A 93 4.88 5.56 -1.34
CA LEU A 93 5.64 5.62 -2.59
C LEU A 93 5.97 7.07 -2.95
N GLN A 94 5.00 7.99 -2.85
CA GLN A 94 5.22 9.41 -3.13
C GLN A 94 6.28 10.02 -2.20
N ASP A 95 6.23 9.72 -0.89
CA ASP A 95 7.22 10.17 0.08
C ASP A 95 8.61 9.54 -0.17
N ALA A 96 8.67 8.39 -0.86
CA ALA A 96 9.89 7.75 -1.36
C ALA A 96 10.34 8.24 -2.76
N GLY A 97 9.63 9.21 -3.36
CA GLY A 97 9.96 9.77 -4.68
C GLY A 97 9.46 8.94 -5.87
N LEU A 98 8.51 8.04 -5.64
CA LEU A 98 7.89 7.19 -6.67
C LEU A 98 6.41 7.56 -6.83
N GLU A 99 6.00 7.87 -8.05
CA GLU A 99 4.59 8.11 -8.36
C GLU A 99 3.89 6.79 -8.69
N LEU A 100 2.78 6.53 -7.99
CA LEU A 100 1.88 5.43 -8.31
C LEU A 100 0.82 5.90 -9.32
N GLY A 101 0.64 5.17 -10.41
CA GLY A 101 -0.38 5.42 -11.44
C GLY A 101 -0.98 4.13 -11.98
N HIS A 102 -1.96 4.20 -12.89
CA HIS A 102 -2.60 3.02 -13.52
C HIS A 102 -3.00 1.93 -12.51
N VAL A 103 -3.86 2.31 -11.56
CA VAL A 103 -4.24 1.46 -10.42
C VAL A 103 -5.69 0.98 -10.49
N TRP A 104 -5.96 -0.13 -9.80
CA TRP A 104 -7.29 -0.62 -9.47
C TRP A 104 -7.31 -1.11 -8.01
N ASP A 105 -8.39 -0.84 -7.28
CA ASP A 105 -8.47 -1.06 -5.83
C ASP A 105 -9.63 -1.98 -5.46
N THR A 106 -9.26 -3.17 -4.96
CA THR A 106 -10.22 -4.19 -4.49
C THR A 106 -11.12 -3.68 -3.37
N SER A 107 -10.61 -2.81 -2.48
CA SER A 107 -11.37 -2.26 -1.35
C SER A 107 -12.42 -1.25 -1.81
N VAL A 108 -12.16 -0.52 -2.90
CA VAL A 108 -13.14 0.39 -3.50
C VAL A 108 -14.24 -0.42 -4.18
N ALA A 109 -13.86 -1.39 -5.01
CA ALA A 109 -14.81 -2.29 -5.67
C ALA A 109 -15.74 -2.98 -4.66
N ALA A 110 -15.18 -3.54 -3.58
CA ALA A 110 -15.95 -4.19 -2.53
C ALA A 110 -16.95 -3.25 -1.83
N ARG A 111 -16.56 -1.99 -1.57
CA ARG A 111 -17.46 -0.98 -0.97
C ARG A 111 -18.64 -0.66 -1.90
N PHE A 112 -18.39 -0.51 -3.19
CA PHE A 112 -19.44 -0.27 -4.18
C PHE A 112 -20.37 -1.46 -4.41
N LEU A 113 -19.83 -2.68 -4.30
CA LEU A 113 -20.61 -3.92 -4.34
C LEU A 113 -21.46 -4.15 -3.08
N GLY A 114 -21.29 -3.32 -2.04
CA GLY A 114 -22.06 -3.42 -0.80
C GLY A 114 -21.61 -4.57 0.11
N GLU A 115 -20.35 -5.00 0.00
CA GLU A 115 -19.77 -6.04 0.88
C GLU A 115 -19.85 -5.63 2.36
N GLU A 116 -20.32 -6.55 3.22
CA GLU A 116 -20.44 -6.29 4.65
C GLU A 116 -19.08 -6.01 5.31
N ALA A 117 -18.02 -6.69 4.84
CA ALA A 117 -16.67 -6.55 5.34
C ALA A 117 -15.68 -6.37 4.18
N THR A 118 -15.00 -5.22 4.15
CA THR A 118 -14.20 -4.79 2.99
C THR A 118 -12.70 -4.93 3.19
N GLY A 119 -12.24 -5.52 4.31
CA GLY A 119 -10.82 -5.79 4.53
C GLY A 119 -10.33 -7.00 3.74
N LEU A 120 -9.07 -6.96 3.29
CA LEU A 120 -8.45 -7.96 2.41
C LEU A 120 -8.70 -9.40 2.87
N ALA A 121 -8.40 -9.71 4.14
CA ALA A 121 -8.60 -11.06 4.69
C ALA A 121 -10.06 -11.51 4.71
N SER A 122 -11.01 -10.59 4.89
CA SER A 122 -12.43 -10.92 4.85
C SER A 122 -12.89 -11.21 3.42
N LEU A 123 -12.45 -10.39 2.46
CA LEU A 123 -12.78 -10.58 1.04
C LEU A 123 -12.12 -11.84 0.47
N ALA A 124 -10.84 -12.09 0.79
CA ALA A 124 -10.15 -13.32 0.39
C ALA A 124 -10.86 -14.57 0.95
N LYS A 125 -11.34 -14.52 2.19
CA LYS A 125 -12.11 -15.62 2.77
C LYS A 125 -13.48 -15.79 2.10
N ALA A 126 -14.20 -14.70 1.85
CA ALA A 126 -15.54 -14.74 1.28
C ALA A 126 -15.54 -15.20 -0.19
N HIS A 127 -14.63 -14.67 -1.00
CA HIS A 127 -14.61 -14.87 -2.45
C HIS A 127 -13.70 -16.01 -2.90
N LEU A 128 -12.61 -16.27 -2.16
CA LEU A 128 -11.61 -17.28 -2.54
C LEU A 128 -11.54 -18.46 -1.57
N GLY A 129 -12.21 -18.39 -0.41
CA GLY A 129 -12.14 -19.42 0.62
C GLY A 129 -10.78 -19.50 1.32
N VAL A 130 -9.94 -18.46 1.21
CA VAL A 130 -8.57 -18.43 1.76
C VAL A 130 -8.53 -17.65 3.07
N GLU A 131 -7.86 -18.20 4.08
CA GLU A 131 -7.58 -17.49 5.33
C GLU A 131 -6.19 -16.84 5.27
N LEU A 132 -6.14 -15.51 5.42
CA LEU A 132 -4.89 -14.75 5.53
C LEU A 132 -4.45 -14.64 7.00
N ASP A 133 -3.15 -14.69 7.24
CA ASP A 133 -2.57 -14.38 8.54
C ASP A 133 -2.78 -12.90 8.87
N LYS A 134 -3.14 -12.59 10.11
CA LYS A 134 -3.33 -11.22 10.62
C LYS A 134 -2.30 -10.86 11.69
N GLY A 135 -1.35 -11.76 11.97
CA GLY A 135 -0.48 -11.71 13.13
C GLY A 135 0.58 -10.61 13.10
N LEU A 136 0.87 -10.00 11.94
CA LEU A 136 1.94 -9.01 11.77
C LEU A 136 1.45 -7.60 11.40
N GLN A 137 0.15 -7.30 11.51
CA GLN A 137 -0.41 -5.97 11.19
C GLN A 137 0.18 -4.80 12.02
N HIS A 138 0.74 -5.09 13.19
CA HIS A 138 1.41 -4.09 14.04
C HIS A 138 2.91 -4.38 14.19
N HIS A 139 3.52 -5.03 13.20
CA HIS A 139 4.94 -5.34 13.21
C HIS A 139 5.78 -4.10 12.85
N ASP A 140 7.00 -4.03 13.40
CA ASP A 140 7.97 -3.00 13.03
C ASP A 140 8.74 -3.45 11.79
N TRP A 141 8.21 -3.10 10.62
CA TRP A 141 8.80 -3.46 9.33
C TRP A 141 10.16 -2.83 9.05
N SER A 142 10.67 -1.98 9.93
CA SER A 142 12.03 -1.45 9.81
C SER A 142 13.12 -2.45 10.26
N GLN A 143 12.74 -3.52 10.95
CA GLN A 143 13.68 -4.51 11.47
C GLN A 143 14.33 -5.33 10.36
N ARG A 144 15.62 -5.63 10.53
CA ARG A 144 16.43 -6.45 9.62
C ARG A 144 17.29 -7.46 10.39
N PRO A 145 17.62 -8.62 9.78
CA PRO A 145 17.13 -9.10 8.48
C PRO A 145 15.66 -9.54 8.53
N LEU A 146 14.96 -9.50 7.39
CA LEU A 146 13.61 -10.04 7.27
C LEU A 146 13.65 -11.57 7.44
N ARG A 147 12.85 -12.08 8.36
CA ARG A 147 12.75 -13.51 8.70
C ARG A 147 11.78 -14.20 7.76
N GLU A 148 11.89 -15.54 7.67
CA GLU A 148 11.00 -16.34 6.82
C GLU A 148 9.51 -16.11 7.09
N ARG A 149 9.12 -15.93 8.36
CA ARG A 149 7.73 -15.63 8.74
C ARG A 149 7.28 -14.27 8.23
N GLU A 150 8.14 -13.26 8.29
CA GLU A 150 7.85 -11.91 7.79
C GLU A 150 7.69 -11.96 6.27
N LEU A 151 8.62 -12.60 5.56
CA LEU A 151 8.52 -12.80 4.11
C LEU A 151 7.25 -13.55 3.69
N ALA A 152 6.86 -14.59 4.44
CA ALA A 152 5.65 -15.35 4.16
C ALA A 152 4.36 -14.51 4.34
N TYR A 153 4.34 -13.64 5.35
CA TYR A 153 3.25 -12.70 5.60
C TYR A 153 3.15 -11.66 4.48
N LEU A 154 4.25 -10.96 4.19
CA LEU A 154 4.35 -9.96 3.11
C LEU A 154 3.90 -10.55 1.76
N ALA A 155 4.32 -11.77 1.47
CA ALA A 155 3.88 -12.47 0.27
C ALA A 155 2.38 -12.79 0.27
N GLY A 156 1.77 -12.99 1.44
CA GLY A 156 0.35 -13.26 1.62
C GLY A 156 -0.55 -12.11 1.18
N ASP A 157 -0.11 -10.86 1.42
CA ASP A 157 -0.89 -9.66 1.10
C ASP A 157 -1.11 -9.47 -0.41
N VAL A 158 -0.15 -9.89 -1.25
CA VAL A 158 -0.25 -9.80 -2.72
C VAL A 158 -0.62 -11.12 -3.41
N ARG A 159 -0.39 -12.28 -2.78
CA ARG A 159 -0.53 -13.61 -3.41
C ARG A 159 -1.92 -13.88 -3.97
N HIS A 160 -2.95 -13.43 -3.27
CA HIS A 160 -4.35 -13.69 -3.64
C HIS A 160 -5.02 -12.47 -4.28
N LEU A 161 -4.31 -11.35 -4.36
CA LEU A 161 -4.89 -10.06 -4.72
C LEU A 161 -5.33 -10.01 -6.18
N LEU A 162 -4.57 -10.61 -7.10
CA LEU A 162 -4.96 -10.71 -8.51
C LEU A 162 -6.22 -11.57 -8.72
N GLY A 163 -6.29 -12.72 -8.04
CA GLY A 163 -7.47 -13.59 -8.12
C GLY A 163 -8.71 -12.94 -7.49
N LEU A 164 -8.52 -12.20 -6.39
CA LEU A 164 -9.60 -11.41 -5.78
C LEU A 164 -10.06 -10.29 -6.73
N ALA A 165 -9.14 -9.62 -7.41
CA ALA A 165 -9.46 -8.58 -8.37
C ALA A 165 -10.27 -9.10 -9.55
N GLU A 166 -9.93 -10.27 -10.10
CA GLU A 166 -10.69 -10.88 -11.19
C GLU A 166 -12.16 -11.12 -10.80
N VAL A 167 -12.41 -11.67 -9.60
CA VAL A 167 -13.78 -11.85 -9.08
C VAL A 167 -14.45 -10.49 -8.88
N LEU A 168 -13.73 -9.57 -8.24
CA LEU A 168 -14.00 -8.14 -8.06
C LEU A 168 -14.62 -7.49 -9.30
N GLU A 169 -13.81 -7.48 -10.35
CA GLU A 169 -14.06 -6.82 -11.61
C GLU A 169 -15.25 -7.42 -12.33
N ARG A 170 -15.39 -8.75 -12.30
CA ARG A 170 -16.54 -9.41 -12.89
C ARG A 170 -17.85 -8.97 -12.23
N LEU A 171 -17.88 -8.93 -10.90
CA LEU A 171 -19.06 -8.46 -10.18
C LEU A 171 -19.36 -6.98 -10.47
N VAL A 172 -18.33 -6.13 -10.51
CA VAL A 172 -18.47 -4.70 -10.86
C VAL A 172 -19.04 -4.53 -12.28
N MET A 173 -18.58 -5.33 -13.25
CA MET A 173 -19.11 -5.33 -14.61
C MET A 173 -20.56 -5.80 -14.67
N ASP A 174 -20.89 -6.89 -13.98
CA ASP A 174 -22.24 -7.47 -13.96
C ASP A 174 -23.27 -6.49 -13.34
N HIS A 175 -22.83 -5.65 -12.39
CA HIS A 175 -23.67 -4.60 -11.79
C HIS A 175 -23.67 -3.28 -12.59
N GLY A 176 -22.82 -3.14 -13.61
CA GLY A 176 -22.73 -1.94 -14.44
C GLY A 176 -22.16 -0.70 -13.71
N ILE A 177 -21.30 -0.91 -12.71
CA ILE A 177 -20.76 0.17 -11.84
C ILE A 177 -19.25 0.43 -12.06
N VAL A 178 -18.75 0.11 -13.25
CA VAL A 178 -17.32 0.21 -13.60
C VAL A 178 -16.81 1.65 -13.48
N GLU A 179 -17.57 2.62 -13.97
CA GLU A 179 -17.15 4.03 -13.97
C GLU A 179 -17.14 4.63 -12.56
N GLU A 180 -18.09 4.27 -11.72
CA GLU A 180 -18.16 4.72 -10.33
C GLU A 180 -16.94 4.24 -9.53
N VAL A 181 -16.58 2.96 -9.70
CA VAL A 181 -15.37 2.40 -9.10
C VAL A 181 -14.14 3.10 -9.65
N ARG A 182 -14.04 3.31 -10.97
CA ARG A 182 -12.90 4.00 -11.59
C ARG A 182 -12.71 5.42 -11.05
N LEU A 183 -13.79 6.19 -10.94
CA LEU A 183 -13.76 7.57 -10.43
C LEU A 183 -13.34 7.63 -8.96
N GLU A 184 -13.82 6.72 -8.13
CA GLU A 184 -13.42 6.67 -6.71
C GLU A 184 -11.96 6.25 -6.55
N VAL A 185 -11.48 5.31 -7.37
CA VAL A 185 -10.06 4.92 -7.43
C VAL A 185 -9.19 6.11 -7.82
N GLU A 186 -9.57 6.86 -8.85
CA GLU A 186 -8.88 8.08 -9.30
C GLU A 186 -8.84 9.14 -8.18
N TYR A 187 -9.96 9.35 -7.50
CA TYR A 187 -10.06 10.28 -6.37
C TYR A 187 -9.15 9.88 -5.20
N LYS A 188 -9.14 8.59 -4.83
CA LYS A 188 -8.27 8.07 -3.78
C LYS A 188 -6.80 8.17 -4.14
N LEU A 189 -6.45 7.83 -5.38
CA LEU A 189 -5.07 7.96 -5.87
C LEU A 189 -4.63 9.42 -5.80
N GLY A 190 -5.42 10.35 -6.33
CA GLY A 190 -5.14 11.78 -6.23
C GLY A 190 -5.00 12.25 -4.78
N THR A 191 -5.76 11.69 -3.84
CA THR A 191 -5.63 11.99 -2.41
C THR A 191 -4.33 11.46 -1.80
N GLY A 192 -3.89 10.26 -2.19
CA GLY A 192 -2.63 9.66 -1.73
C GLY A 192 -1.39 10.40 -2.26
N LEU A 193 -1.44 10.86 -3.51
CA LEU A 193 -0.36 11.61 -4.17
C LEU A 193 -0.32 13.09 -3.75
N ALA A 194 -1.44 13.65 -3.30
CA ALA A 194 -1.51 15.05 -2.92
C ALA A 194 -0.66 15.35 -1.67
N PRO A 195 -0.02 16.52 -1.60
CA PRO A 195 0.60 16.97 -0.37
C PRO A 195 -0.45 17.03 0.75
N PRO A 196 -0.07 16.77 2.01
CA PRO A 196 -1.01 16.82 3.11
C PRO A 196 -1.64 18.22 3.16
N LYS A 197 -2.98 18.28 3.13
CA LYS A 197 -3.73 19.54 3.12
C LYS A 197 -3.27 20.41 4.29
N ALA A 198 -3.12 21.72 4.04
CA ALA A 198 -2.82 22.68 5.09
C ALA A 198 -3.94 22.64 6.15
N THR A 199 -3.66 22.00 7.29
CA THR A 199 -4.58 21.96 8.42
C THR A 199 -4.31 23.12 9.36
N ARG A 200 -5.26 23.39 10.26
CA ARG A 200 -4.98 24.18 11.47
C ARG A 200 -3.68 23.68 12.14
N PRO A 201 -2.90 24.56 12.79
CA PRO A 201 -1.66 24.17 13.46
C PRO A 201 -1.85 22.96 14.38
N ALA A 202 -0.84 22.09 14.50
CA ALA A 202 -0.92 20.83 15.24
C ALA A 202 -1.50 21.01 16.66
N HIS A 203 -1.06 22.03 17.39
CA HIS A 203 -1.55 22.32 18.75
C HIS A 203 -3.05 22.65 18.80
N GLU A 204 -3.63 23.23 17.75
CA GLU A 204 -5.07 23.55 17.69
C GLU A 204 -5.97 22.35 17.35
N ARG A 205 -5.35 21.27 16.88
CA ARG A 205 -6.04 20.02 16.51
C ARG A 205 -6.17 19.06 17.70
N ILE A 206 -5.45 19.31 18.79
CA ILE A 206 -5.48 18.48 19.98
C ILE A 206 -6.85 18.59 20.66
N LYS A 207 -7.46 17.45 20.95
CA LYS A 207 -8.77 17.37 21.62
C LYS A 207 -8.69 18.11 22.95
N GLY A 208 -9.58 19.09 23.15
CA GLY A 208 -9.59 19.93 24.36
C GLY A 208 -8.89 21.28 24.21
N TYR A 209 -8.21 21.57 23.10
CA TYR A 209 -7.55 22.86 22.84
C TYR A 209 -8.43 24.08 23.16
N ARG A 210 -9.70 24.05 22.73
CA ARG A 210 -10.65 25.17 22.95
C ARG A 210 -10.98 25.42 24.42
N LYS A 211 -10.75 24.45 25.31
CA LYS A 211 -11.00 24.56 26.75
C LYS A 211 -9.80 25.12 27.52
N LEU A 212 -8.63 25.19 26.90
CA LEU A 212 -7.40 25.71 27.50
C LEU A 212 -7.45 27.24 27.62
N SER A 213 -6.91 27.76 28.71
CA SER A 213 -6.61 29.17 28.92
C SER A 213 -5.55 29.69 27.94
N PRO A 214 -5.39 31.02 27.77
CA PRO A 214 -4.38 31.58 26.87
C PRO A 214 -2.94 31.10 27.19
N VAL A 215 -2.60 30.97 28.47
CA VAL A 215 -1.27 30.49 28.92
C VAL A 215 -1.07 29.03 28.54
N GLU A 216 -2.03 28.16 28.83
CA GLU A 216 -1.97 26.73 28.49
C GLU A 216 -1.88 26.50 26.98
N ARG A 217 -2.56 27.32 26.17
CA ARG A 217 -2.44 27.28 24.70
C ARG A 217 -1.03 27.62 24.22
N SER A 218 -0.39 28.63 24.83
CA SER A 218 1.00 28.96 24.50
C SER A 218 1.96 27.83 24.86
N ILE A 219 1.78 27.21 26.03
CA ILE A 219 2.58 26.06 26.44
C ILE A 219 2.38 24.89 25.46
N LEU A 220 1.13 24.57 25.12
CA LEU A 220 0.82 23.49 24.17
C LEU A 220 1.44 23.74 22.79
N LYS A 221 1.42 24.99 22.32
CA LYS A 221 2.08 25.39 21.08
C LYS A 221 3.57 25.08 21.13
N SER A 222 4.29 25.55 22.16
CA SER A 222 5.73 25.30 22.30
C SER A 222 6.07 23.81 22.45
N LEU A 223 5.23 23.04 23.16
CA LEU A 223 5.39 21.58 23.26
C LEU A 223 5.23 20.89 21.90
N CYS A 224 4.28 21.34 21.07
CA CYS A 224 4.11 20.79 19.73
C CYS A 224 5.27 21.17 18.80
N GLU A 225 5.76 22.41 18.88
CA GLU A 225 6.93 22.86 18.12
C GLU A 225 8.16 22.03 18.50
N THR A 226 8.44 21.87 19.80
CA THR A 226 9.56 21.04 20.31
C THR A 226 9.45 19.58 19.90
N ARG A 227 8.22 19.04 19.79
CA ARG A 227 7.98 17.65 19.35
C ARG A 227 8.25 17.48 17.85
N ASP A 228 8.03 18.52 17.07
CA ASP A 228 8.08 18.48 15.60
C ASP A 228 9.46 18.91 15.04
N GLU A 229 10.32 19.50 15.89
CA GLU A 229 11.78 19.73 15.69
C GLU A 229 12.57 18.41 15.59
#